data_AF-A0A800N286-F1
#
_entry.id   AF-A0A800N286-F1
#
_cell.length_a   1.000
_cell.length_b   1.000
_cell.length_c   1.000
_cell.angle_alpha   90.00
_cell.angle_beta   90.00
_cell.angle_gamma   90.00
#
_symmetry.space_group_name_H-M   'P 1'
#
loop_
_entity.id
_entity.type
_entity.pdbx_description
1 polymer ?
#
loop_
_entity_poly.entity_id
_entity_poly.type
_entity_poly.pdbx_seq_one_letter_code
_entity_poly.pdbx_strand_id
1 'polypeptide(L)' 'MQPQTRNHLAFLDRALLNLLEERARLLADEALEVPANLEDLLLRASGDFSPHALSSVFEAIQAGCRANSGGAR' A
#
# COMPACT_ATOMS: atom_id res chain seq x y z
N MET A 1 -18.26 -6.15 -18.92
CA MET A 1 -16.80 -5.99 -18.81
C MET A 1 -16.11 -6.84 -19.85
N GLN A 2 -15.27 -6.27 -20.71
CA GLN A 2 -14.58 -7.04 -21.75
C GLN A 2 -13.47 -7.91 -21.14
N PRO A 3 -13.13 -9.08 -21.73
CA PRO A 3 -12.10 -9.98 -21.19
C PRO A 3 -10.73 -9.32 -20.99
N GLN A 4 -10.34 -8.42 -21.90
CA GLN A 4 -9.09 -7.66 -21.83
C GLN A 4 -9.05 -6.75 -20.59
N THR A 5 -10.16 -6.08 -20.28
CA THR A 5 -10.30 -5.25 -19.06
C THR A 5 -10.16 -6.10 -17.80
N ARG A 6 -10.70 -7.32 -17.78
CA ARG A 6 -10.57 -8.24 -16.64
C ARG A 6 -9.11 -8.62 -16.39
N ASN A 7 -8.41 -9.00 -17.46
CA ASN A 7 -7.00 -9.39 -17.38
C ASN A 7 -6.11 -8.22 -16.93
N HIS A 8 -6.41 -7.01 -17.41
CA HIS A 8 -5.69 -5.81 -16.99
C HIS A 8 -5.90 -5.51 -15.50
N LEU A 9 -7.14 -5.64 -14.99
CA LEU A 9 -7.41 -5.48 -13.56
C LEU A 9 -6.65 -6.53 -12.73
N ALA A 10 -6.68 -7.80 -13.11
CA ALA A 10 -5.94 -8.85 -12.40
C ALA A 10 -4.42 -8.59 -12.38
N PHE A 11 -3.87 -8.02 -13.46
CA PHE A 11 -2.46 -7.61 -13.51
C PHE A 11 -2.19 -6.45 -12.54
N LEU A 12 -3.06 -5.44 -12.49
CA LEU A 12 -2.95 -4.33 -11.54
C LEU A 12 -3.03 -4.84 -10.08
N ASP A 13 -3.97 -5.73 -9.78
CA ASP A 13 -4.09 -6.32 -8.44
C ASP A 13 -2.82 -7.07 -8.02
N ARG A 14 -2.23 -7.85 -8.95
CA ARG A 14 -0.95 -8.53 -8.72
C ARG A 14 0.19 -7.54 -8.44
N ALA A 15 0.25 -6.44 -9.20
CA ALA A 15 1.24 -5.41 -8.99
C ALA A 15 1.07 -4.72 -7.63
N LEU A 16 -0.17 -4.44 -7.21
CA LEU A 16 -0.45 -3.89 -5.89
C LEU A 16 0.05 -4.82 -4.77
N LEU A 17 -0.23 -6.12 -4.86
CA LEU A 17 0.25 -7.10 -3.87
C LEU A 17 1.79 -7.09 -3.75
N ASN A 18 2.49 -7.11 -4.88
CA ASN A 18 3.97 -7.09 -4.88
C ASN A 18 4.52 -5.80 -4.25
N LEU A 19 3.89 -4.66 -4.49
CA LEU A 19 4.29 -3.38 -3.88
C LEU A 19 4.09 -3.38 -2.36
N LEU A 20 3.00 -3.99 -1.87
CA LEU A 20 2.74 -4.13 -0.43
C LEU A 20 3.76 -5.04 0.25
N GLU A 21 4.13 -6.16 -0.38
CA GLU A 21 5.16 -7.07 0.12
C GLU A 21 6.53 -6.38 0.20
N GLU A 22 6.91 -5.63 -0.83
CA GLU A 22 8.17 -4.90 -0.84
C GLU A 22 8.20 -3.82 0.24
N ARG A 23 7.10 -3.08 0.42
CA ARG A 23 6.97 -2.10 1.50
C ARG A 23 7.12 -2.75 2.88
N ALA A 24 6.51 -3.92 3.09
CA ALA A 24 6.64 -4.65 4.35
C ALA A 24 8.08 -5.11 4.60
N ARG A 25 8.78 -5.58 3.55
CA ARG A 25 10.18 -5.99 3.61
C ARG A 25 11.10 -4.82 3.98
N LEU A 26 10.93 -3.67 3.32
CA LEU A 26 11.71 -2.47 3.61
C LEU A 26 11.47 -1.97 5.04
N LEU A 27 10.23 -1.98 5.53
CA LEU A 27 9.93 -1.56 6.90
C LEU A 27 10.42 -2.54 7.98
N ALA A 28 10.70 -3.80 7.64
CA ALA A 28 11.31 -4.75 8.54
C ALA A 28 12.81 -4.50 8.75
N ASP A 29 13.45 -3.74 7.84
CA ASP A 29 14.81 -3.26 8.02
C ASP A 29 14.77 -2.07 8.99
N GLU A 30 15.07 -2.33 10.27
CA GLU A 30 14.97 -1.40 11.41
C GLU A 30 15.74 -0.07 11.22
N ALA A 31 16.59 0.03 10.20
CA ALA A 31 17.34 1.23 9.85
C ALA A 31 16.54 2.30 9.10
N LEU A 32 15.31 2.01 8.65
CA LEU A 32 14.50 2.95 7.88
C LEU A 32 13.55 3.76 8.77
N GLU A 33 13.85 5.06 8.92
CA GLU A 33 12.85 6.03 9.38
C GLU A 33 11.65 6.00 8.43
N VAL A 34 10.44 5.87 8.98
CA VAL A 34 9.20 5.77 8.19
C VAL A 34 9.10 6.97 7.25
N PRO A 35 9.16 6.76 5.92
CA PRO A 35 9.28 7.86 4.98
C PRO A 35 7.89 8.45 4.71
N ALA A 36 7.72 9.72 5.09
CA ALA A 36 6.59 10.62 4.84
C ALA A 36 5.36 10.53 5.76
N ASN A 37 4.86 11.72 6.12
CA ASN A 37 3.57 11.93 6.75
C ASN A 37 2.46 11.55 5.76
N LEU A 38 1.52 10.68 6.17
CA LEU A 38 0.37 10.26 5.36
C LEU A 38 -0.44 11.46 4.88
N GLU A 39 -0.59 12.48 5.71
CA GLU A 39 -1.35 13.70 5.39
C GLU A 39 -0.76 14.44 4.18
N ASP A 40 0.58 14.59 4.13
CA ASP A 40 1.27 15.22 2.99
C ASP A 40 1.11 14.42 1.70
N LEU A 41 1.08 13.09 1.80
CA LEU A 41 0.90 12.21 0.65
C LEU A 41 -0.54 12.31 0.10
N LEU A 42 -1.54 12.35 0.98
CA LEU A 42 -2.94 12.51 0.60
C LEU A 42 -3.22 13.89 -0.02
N LEU A 43 -2.60 14.96 0.49
CA LEU A 43 -2.70 16.32 -0.07
C LEU A 43 -2.17 16.43 -1.50
N ARG A 44 -1.21 15.57 -1.87
CA ARG A 44 -0.59 15.55 -3.20
C ARG A 44 -1.23 14.54 -4.16
N ALA A 45 -2.19 13.74 -3.69
CA ALA A 45 -2.85 12.75 -4.51
C ALA A 45 -3.73 13.45 -5.57
N SER A 46 -3.45 13.16 -6.84
CA SER A 46 -4.32 13.52 -7.96
C SER A 46 -4.85 12.24 -8.59
N GLY A 47 -6.17 12.09 -8.66
CA GLY A 47 -6.81 10.92 -9.24
C GLY A 47 -8.26 10.76 -8.80
N ASP A 48 -8.91 9.73 -9.34
CA ASP A 48 -10.33 9.46 -9.14
C ASP A 48 -10.65 8.79 -7.79
N PHE A 49 -9.62 8.44 -7.01
CA PHE A 49 -9.79 7.84 -5.69
C PHE A 49 -10.11 8.90 -4.64
N SER A 50 -11.18 8.69 -3.87
CA SER A 50 -11.54 9.60 -2.77
C SER A 50 -10.40 9.69 -1.73
N PRO A 51 -10.01 10.90 -1.29
CA PRO A 51 -9.00 11.06 -0.23
C PRO A 51 -9.34 10.29 1.05
N HIS A 52 -10.61 10.22 1.43
CA HIS A 52 -11.06 9.44 2.58
C HIS A 52 -10.79 7.94 2.40
N ALA A 53 -11.09 7.40 1.21
CA ALA A 53 -10.84 6.00 0.91
C ALA A 53 -9.33 5.70 0.91
N LEU A 54 -8.51 6.61 0.37
CA LEU A 54 -7.06 6.49 0.42
C LEU A 54 -6.54 6.46 1.85
N SER A 55 -7.04 7.31 2.75
CA SER A 55 -6.66 7.27 4.17
C SER A 55 -6.86 5.88 4.77
N SER A 56 -8.06 5.31 4.62
CA SER A 56 -8.37 3.97 5.14
C SER A 56 -7.49 2.87 4.53
N VAL A 57 -7.16 2.99 3.23
CA VAL A 57 -6.24 2.05 2.58
C VAL A 57 -4.84 2.14 3.19
N PHE A 58 -4.29 3.35 3.35
CA PHE A 58 -2.95 3.53 3.92
C PHE A 58 -2.86 3.12 5.39
N GLU A 59 -3.91 3.35 6.18
CA GLU A 59 -4.03 2.85 7.55
C GLU A 59 -3.98 1.31 7.59
N ALA A 60 -4.76 0.64 6.71
CA ALA A 60 -4.75 -0.81 6.61
C ALA A 60 -3.37 -1.36 6.18
N ILE A 61 -2.70 -0.70 5.23
CA ILE A 61 -1.34 -1.04 4.81
C ILE A 61 -0.38 -0.93 5.99
N GLN A 62 -0.43 0.19 6.73
CA GLN A 62 0.45 0.40 7.88
C GLN A 62 0.22 -0.65 8.97
N ALA A 63 -1.03 -0.99 9.25
CA ALA A 63 -1.37 -2.06 10.19
C ALA A 63 -0.84 -3.43 9.72
N GLY A 64 -1.00 -3.76 8.44
CA GLY A 64 -0.48 -5.00 7.84
C GLY A 64 1.04 -5.13 7.93
N CYS A 65 1.77 -4.04 7.64
CA CYS A 65 3.23 -4.03 7.75
C CYS A 65 3.72 -4.22 9.21
N ARG A 66 3.00 -3.65 10.20
CA ARG A 66 3.32 -3.81 11.63
C ARG A 66 3.02 -5.20 12.17
N ALA A 67 1.93 -5.83 11.72
CA ALA A 67 1.59 -7.19 12.13
C ALA A 67 2.64 -8.21 11.69
N ASN A 68 3.24 -8.03 10.51
CA ASN A 68 4.28 -8.91 9.99
C ASN A 68 5.65 -8.72 10.68
N SER A 69 5.97 -7.50 11.12
CA SER A 69 7.22 -7.24 11.86
C SER A 69 7.18 -7.76 13.31
N GLY A 70 5.99 -7.97 13.88
CA GLY A 70 5.80 -8.63 15.17
C GLY A 70 5.72 -10.17 15.12
N GLY A 71 5.77 -10.79 13.93
CA GLY A 71 5.58 -12.22 13.70
C GLY A 71 6.84 -13.09 13.75
N ALA A 72 8.02 -12.51 14.01
CA ALA A 72 9.24 -13.27 14.27
C ALA A 72 9.32 -13.66 15.77
N ARG A 73 8.59 -14.70 16.15
CA ARG A 73 8.84 -15.46 17.39
C ARG A 73 8.77 -16.95 17.11
#